data_AF-A0A7Y9GZB3-F1
#
_entry.id   AF-A0A7Y9GZB3-F1
#
_cell.length_a   1.000
_cell.length_b   1.000
_cell.length_c   1.000
_cell.angle_alpha   90.00
_cell.angle_beta   90.00
_cell.angle_gamma   90.00
#
_symmetry.space_group_name_H-M   'P 1'
#
loop_
_entity.id
_entity.type
_entity.pdbx_description
1 polymer ?
#
loop_
_entity_poly.entity_id
_entity_poly.type
_entity_poly.pdbx_seq_one_letter_code
_entity_poly.pdbx_strand_id
1 'polypeptide(L)'
;MKLTSGLAALAVAASTLAVAAPTYAAQTAGDRSVAAGSTWLKAQLTDGILRNDEYGFDDLGLSADIAFGLDAVGGPATAVRQVADAVAPVVTDWYQPFAPTIYTGSAAKAIVLAQVAGKDLADFAGPDLQELVEDNVALLGPSAGRVQNVDETDFTTGEPTDSLNVISQSWAARALAGQESDLADEVMSFLLQQQCDDGSFRASLDPDKDAPDQGCADGATGEVDTTALAVINILETPDAPVAARGAAYLAASWLKAQQAADGSFSAGVLGVNSNTVGLAGWALGEAGHDAAATKAATWLRSIQVADLAPCASTLSADNGAVAYKPADLTAARTAGSISVPIRELARRATAQALPALAHLPAGGDVTISAPATAVEKSTVTVTVAGLGAGEAACVSLGTQSKQVTGTGSTVPVTFTLPAGAAAQTFKVTTLAGSATATTAATVAPAPAAPAVPAVGDLTVAKVVKVGKKGVFKVEVACEGAVACTGKVKVRTDGKVALGKGKKKKVLVVAKSAYSVAPGATAKVRLELTKPARAVLGTKRVRVVATQTAAGADPVTTKFWIRRK
;
A
#
# COMPACT_ATOMS: atom_id res chain seq x y z
N MET A 1 -54.99 -62.64 -4.28
CA MET A 1 -54.35 -63.08 -5.53
C MET A 1 -52.91 -62.56 -5.52
N LYS A 2 -51.93 -63.48 -5.42
CA LYS A 2 -50.47 -63.40 -5.70
C LYS A 2 -49.75 -62.06 -5.45
N LEU A 3 -48.95 -61.92 -4.37
CA LEU A 3 -47.50 -62.22 -4.29
C LEU A 3 -46.67 -61.71 -5.48
N THR A 4 -45.77 -60.75 -5.23
CA THR A 4 -44.31 -60.91 -5.43
C THR A 4 -43.52 -59.82 -4.72
N SER A 5 -42.51 -60.27 -4.00
CA SER A 5 -41.49 -59.54 -3.24
C SER A 5 -40.38 -58.98 -4.13
N GLY A 6 -39.68 -57.94 -3.67
CA GLY A 6 -38.41 -57.49 -4.25
C GLY A 6 -37.55 -56.79 -3.20
N LEU A 7 -36.56 -57.52 -2.67
CA LEU A 7 -35.43 -57.01 -1.87
C LEU A 7 -34.59 -56.03 -2.69
N ALA A 8 -34.21 -54.90 -2.10
CA ALA A 8 -33.05 -54.11 -2.54
C ALA A 8 -32.21 -53.72 -1.33
N ALA A 9 -30.93 -54.10 -1.38
CA ALA A 9 -29.93 -53.89 -0.35
C ALA A 9 -29.57 -52.40 -0.18
N LEU A 10 -29.64 -51.90 1.05
CA LEU A 10 -29.12 -50.59 1.42
C LEU A 10 -27.61 -50.68 1.63
N ALA A 11 -26.84 -50.11 0.71
CA ALA A 11 -25.43 -49.82 0.88
C ALA A 11 -25.28 -48.54 1.72
N VAL A 12 -24.68 -48.66 2.91
CA VAL A 12 -24.31 -47.53 3.77
C VAL A 12 -23.03 -46.92 3.19
N ALA A 13 -23.18 -45.84 2.43
CA ALA A 13 -22.06 -44.99 2.03
C ALA A 13 -21.78 -43.99 3.17
N ALA A 14 -20.62 -44.13 3.82
CA ALA A 14 -20.11 -43.18 4.78
C ALA A 14 -19.65 -41.91 4.04
N SER A 15 -20.53 -40.91 3.97
CA SER A 15 -20.20 -39.58 3.47
C SER A 15 -19.39 -38.82 4.51
N THR A 16 -18.07 -38.76 4.34
CA THR A 16 -17.23 -37.77 5.02
C THR A 16 -17.62 -36.38 4.55
N LEU A 17 -18.37 -35.64 5.37
CA LEU A 17 -18.58 -34.21 5.23
C LEU A 17 -17.25 -33.49 5.44
N ALA A 18 -16.54 -33.20 4.34
CA ALA A 18 -15.52 -32.17 4.35
C ALA A 18 -16.25 -30.83 4.52
N VAL A 19 -16.12 -30.23 5.70
CA VAL A 19 -16.50 -28.83 5.92
C VAL A 19 -15.52 -27.99 5.11
N ALA A 20 -15.90 -27.62 3.88
CA ALA A 20 -15.20 -26.59 3.14
C ALA A 20 -15.33 -25.30 3.95
N ALA A 21 -14.21 -24.78 4.45
CA ALA A 21 -14.18 -23.43 4.99
C ALA A 21 -14.70 -22.47 3.91
N PRO A 22 -15.51 -21.45 4.27
CA PRO A 22 -15.98 -20.48 3.30
C PRO A 22 -14.76 -19.87 2.60
N THR A 23 -14.69 -20.05 1.29
CA THR A 23 -13.81 -19.25 0.44
C THR A 23 -14.28 -17.81 0.59
N TYR A 24 -13.56 -17.00 1.37
CA TYR A 24 -13.81 -15.57 1.44
C TYR A 24 -13.81 -15.03 0.01
N ALA A 25 -14.96 -14.51 -0.42
CA ALA A 25 -15.06 -13.82 -1.70
C ALA A 25 -14.02 -12.70 -1.70
N ALA A 26 -13.22 -12.64 -2.76
CA ALA A 26 -12.13 -11.70 -2.85
C ALA A 26 -12.68 -10.26 -2.91
N GLN A 27 -12.07 -9.37 -2.12
CA GLN A 27 -12.47 -7.97 -2.00
C GLN A 27 -11.71 -7.12 -3.01
N THR A 28 -12.41 -6.26 -3.76
CA THR A 28 -11.83 -5.32 -4.72
C THR A 28 -11.17 -4.13 -4.00
N ALA A 29 -10.34 -3.33 -4.69
CA ALA A 29 -9.62 -2.21 -4.06
C ALA A 29 -10.52 -1.18 -3.34
N GLY A 30 -11.68 -0.86 -3.89
CA GLY A 30 -12.67 0.00 -3.22
C GLY A 30 -13.15 -0.64 -1.92
N ASP A 31 -13.53 -1.92 -1.99
CA ASP A 31 -13.97 -2.71 -0.85
C ASP A 31 -12.92 -2.77 0.27
N ARG A 32 -11.62 -2.80 -0.06
CA ARG A 32 -10.57 -2.84 0.97
C ARG A 32 -10.48 -1.56 1.80
N SER A 33 -10.57 -0.39 1.16
CA SER A 33 -10.60 0.91 1.86
C SER A 33 -11.86 1.05 2.71
N VAL A 34 -13.02 0.69 2.15
CA VAL A 34 -14.31 0.73 2.84
C VAL A 34 -14.36 -0.26 4.00
N ALA A 35 -13.90 -1.50 3.81
CA ALA A 35 -13.89 -2.53 4.85
C ALA A 35 -12.96 -2.16 6.01
N ALA A 36 -11.79 -1.59 5.73
CA ALA A 36 -10.87 -1.11 6.76
C ALA A 36 -11.49 0.06 7.54
N GLY A 37 -12.05 1.07 6.86
CA GLY A 37 -12.72 2.20 7.51
C GLY A 37 -13.92 1.76 8.35
N SER A 38 -14.76 0.88 7.81
CA SER A 38 -15.90 0.29 8.54
C SER A 38 -15.46 -0.49 9.77
N THR A 39 -14.38 -1.26 9.67
CA THR A 39 -13.83 -2.02 10.79
C THR A 39 -13.30 -1.09 11.87
N TRP A 40 -12.55 -0.05 11.48
CA TRP A 40 -12.01 0.92 12.41
C TRP A 40 -13.12 1.70 13.13
N LEU A 41 -14.12 2.20 12.40
CA LEU A 41 -15.27 2.93 12.97
C LEU A 41 -16.06 2.08 13.98
N LYS A 42 -16.36 0.82 13.64
CA LYS A 42 -17.03 -0.09 14.59
C LYS A 42 -16.21 -0.29 15.86
N ALA A 43 -14.89 -0.34 15.75
CA ALA A 43 -14.01 -0.46 16.92
C ALA A 43 -13.95 0.83 17.76
N GLN A 44 -14.47 1.97 17.28
CA GLN A 44 -14.60 3.19 18.06
C GLN A 44 -15.87 3.21 18.92
N LEU A 45 -16.86 2.37 18.63
CA LEU A 45 -18.12 2.29 19.37
C LEU A 45 -17.96 1.37 20.59
N THR A 46 -18.51 1.80 21.72
CA THR A 46 -18.73 0.96 22.90
C THR A 46 -20.24 0.75 23.03
N ASP A 47 -20.68 -0.49 22.86
CA ASP A 47 -22.10 -0.87 22.90
C ASP A 47 -23.02 -0.04 21.98
N GLY A 48 -22.48 0.47 20.86
CA GLY A 48 -23.21 1.28 19.89
C GLY A 48 -23.05 2.80 20.05
N ILE A 49 -22.42 3.26 21.14
CA ILE A 49 -22.18 4.68 21.40
C ILE A 49 -20.70 5.02 21.26
N LEU A 50 -20.42 6.15 20.61
CA LEU A 50 -19.10 6.75 20.58
C LEU A 50 -18.89 7.61 21.82
N ARG A 51 -17.79 7.36 22.53
CA ARG A 51 -17.30 8.22 23.60
C ARG A 51 -16.35 9.27 23.04
N ASN A 52 -16.63 10.55 23.26
CA ASN A 52 -15.68 11.62 23.00
C ASN A 52 -14.73 11.74 24.19
N ASP A 53 -13.48 11.33 23.99
CA ASP A 53 -12.48 11.25 25.06
C ASP A 53 -11.84 12.62 25.34
N GLU A 54 -11.92 13.56 24.39
CA GLU A 54 -11.39 14.92 24.54
C GLU A 54 -12.22 15.75 25.53
N TYR A 55 -13.53 15.66 25.42
CA TYR A 55 -14.47 16.47 26.22
C TYR A 55 -15.22 15.66 27.28
N GLY A 56 -15.13 14.33 27.24
CA GLY A 56 -15.70 13.48 28.26
C GLY A 56 -17.24 13.40 28.22
N PHE A 57 -17.82 13.34 27.03
CA PHE A 57 -19.26 13.08 26.82
C PHE A 57 -19.50 12.00 25.77
N ASP A 58 -20.71 11.46 25.73
CA ASP A 58 -21.12 10.47 24.73
C ASP A 58 -21.63 11.22 23.49
N ASP A 59 -20.92 11.07 22.37
CA ASP A 59 -21.20 11.83 21.15
C ASP A 59 -22.25 11.10 20.32
N LEU A 60 -23.51 11.29 20.70
CA LEU A 60 -24.68 10.66 20.06
C LEU A 60 -24.81 11.10 18.59
N GLY A 61 -24.48 12.35 18.29
CA GLY A 61 -24.52 12.89 16.93
C GLY A 61 -23.48 12.29 16.00
N LEU A 62 -22.26 12.05 16.49
CA LEU A 62 -21.22 11.36 15.74
C LEU A 62 -21.43 9.83 15.74
N SER A 63 -22.07 9.26 16.76
CA SER A 63 -22.54 7.86 16.73
C SER A 63 -23.50 7.65 15.57
N ALA A 64 -24.47 8.56 15.39
CA ALA A 64 -25.38 8.56 14.24
C ALA A 64 -24.63 8.70 12.90
N ASP A 65 -23.63 9.60 12.80
CA ASP A 65 -22.82 9.74 11.58
C ASP A 65 -22.07 8.44 11.22
N ILE A 66 -21.60 7.69 12.22
CA ILE A 66 -21.00 6.36 11.99
C ILE A 66 -22.04 5.39 11.42
N ALA A 67 -23.26 5.38 11.96
CA ALA A 67 -24.34 4.55 11.44
C ALA A 67 -24.71 4.91 9.99
N PHE A 68 -24.85 6.21 9.68
CA PHE A 68 -25.12 6.67 8.31
C PHE A 68 -24.01 6.28 7.34
N GLY A 69 -22.75 6.50 7.71
CA GLY A 69 -21.61 6.11 6.87
C GLY A 69 -21.52 4.60 6.63
N LEU A 70 -21.87 3.79 7.63
CA LEU A 70 -21.92 2.33 7.50
C LEU A 70 -23.09 1.87 6.62
N ASP A 71 -24.27 2.48 6.77
CA ASP A 71 -25.46 2.14 5.98
C ASP A 71 -25.25 2.45 4.50
N ALA A 72 -24.74 3.65 4.19
CA ALA A 72 -24.50 4.12 2.82
C ALA A 72 -23.54 3.22 2.02
N VAL A 73 -22.65 2.48 2.68
CA VAL A 73 -21.75 1.52 2.02
C VAL A 73 -22.25 0.06 2.05
N GLY A 74 -23.52 -0.15 2.41
CA GLY A 74 -24.10 -1.49 2.55
C GLY A 74 -23.48 -2.30 3.68
N GLY A 75 -23.01 -1.63 4.73
CA GLY A 75 -22.44 -2.25 5.91
C GLY A 75 -23.44 -3.11 6.69
N PRO A 76 -23.01 -3.83 7.74
CA PRO A 76 -23.90 -4.73 8.47
C PRO A 76 -25.06 -3.95 9.12
N ALA A 77 -26.29 -4.21 8.68
CA ALA A 77 -27.51 -3.62 9.26
C ALA A 77 -27.67 -3.89 10.77
N THR A 78 -26.96 -4.89 11.32
CA THR A 78 -26.88 -5.12 12.76
C THR A 78 -26.11 -4.02 13.50
N ALA A 79 -25.05 -3.47 12.90
CA ALA A 79 -24.26 -2.39 13.51
C ALA A 79 -25.04 -1.07 13.50
N VAL A 80 -25.70 -0.73 12.39
CA VAL A 80 -26.60 0.43 12.27
C VAL A 80 -27.71 0.35 13.33
N ARG A 81 -28.38 -0.80 13.43
CA ARG A 81 -29.41 -1.03 14.46
C ARG A 81 -28.87 -0.95 15.88
N GLN A 82 -27.67 -1.45 16.14
CA GLN A 82 -27.06 -1.38 17.47
C GLN A 82 -26.83 0.08 17.91
N VAL A 83 -26.37 0.95 17.01
CA VAL A 83 -26.24 2.39 17.30
C VAL A 83 -27.60 2.98 17.64
N ALA A 84 -28.61 2.73 16.79
CA ALA A 84 -29.96 3.23 17.01
C ALA A 84 -30.56 2.75 18.35
N ASP A 85 -30.41 1.46 18.67
CA ASP A 85 -30.85 0.85 19.95
C ASP A 85 -30.16 1.47 21.17
N ALA A 86 -28.89 1.87 21.02
CA ALA A 86 -28.12 2.46 22.11
C ALA A 86 -28.44 3.95 22.30
N VAL A 87 -28.73 4.68 21.21
CA VAL A 87 -29.12 6.11 21.25
C VAL A 87 -30.53 6.28 21.79
N ALA A 88 -31.47 5.43 21.39
CA ALA A 88 -32.88 5.45 21.78
C ALA A 88 -33.16 5.85 23.25
N PRO A 89 -32.62 5.16 24.27
CA PRO A 89 -32.93 5.47 25.67
C PRO A 89 -32.33 6.77 26.21
N VAL A 90 -31.38 7.38 25.50
CA VAL A 90 -30.64 8.59 25.92
C VAL A 90 -30.79 9.74 24.92
N VAL A 91 -31.73 9.63 23.97
CA VAL A 91 -31.87 10.57 22.85
C VAL A 91 -32.19 12.00 23.31
N THR A 92 -32.85 12.17 24.46
CA THR A 92 -33.07 13.50 25.08
C THR A 92 -31.77 14.21 25.40
N ASP A 93 -30.71 13.51 25.81
CA ASP A 93 -29.40 14.13 26.06
C ASP A 93 -28.77 14.68 24.78
N TRP A 94 -29.24 14.24 23.61
CA TRP A 94 -28.76 14.72 22.31
C TRP A 94 -29.49 15.99 21.86
N TYR A 95 -30.83 16.00 21.89
CA TYR A 95 -31.60 17.15 21.42
C TYR A 95 -31.89 18.18 22.51
N GLN A 96 -31.70 17.84 23.78
CA GLN A 96 -31.89 18.75 24.92
C GLN A 96 -30.75 18.65 25.96
N PRO A 97 -29.46 18.73 25.56
CA PRO A 97 -28.32 18.63 26.47
C PRO A 97 -28.30 19.74 27.53
N PHE A 98 -28.94 20.87 27.25
CA PHE A 98 -28.97 22.06 28.11
C PHE A 98 -30.41 22.53 28.31
N ALA A 99 -31.20 21.78 29.10
CA ALA A 99 -32.58 22.16 29.39
C ALA A 99 -32.67 23.63 29.91
N PRO A 100 -33.65 24.42 29.44
CA PRO A 100 -34.80 24.00 28.61
C PRO A 100 -34.53 23.92 27.10
N THR A 101 -33.37 24.33 26.59
CA THR A 101 -33.10 24.49 25.15
C THR A 101 -33.28 23.20 24.34
N ILE A 102 -34.10 23.24 23.29
CA ILE A 102 -34.32 22.13 22.35
C ILE A 102 -33.63 22.44 21.03
N TYR A 103 -32.72 21.57 20.63
CA TYR A 103 -32.03 21.58 19.34
C TYR A 103 -32.78 20.71 18.33
N THR A 104 -33.73 21.31 17.61
CA THR A 104 -34.65 20.61 16.69
C THR A 104 -33.91 19.87 15.57
N GLY A 105 -32.79 20.41 15.09
CA GLY A 105 -31.94 19.71 14.12
C GLY A 105 -31.38 18.37 14.62
N SER A 106 -31.03 18.29 15.91
CA SER A 106 -30.58 17.05 16.55
C SER A 106 -31.72 16.03 16.66
N ALA A 107 -32.92 16.48 17.04
CA ALA A 107 -34.11 15.62 17.09
C ALA A 107 -34.45 15.06 15.69
N ALA A 108 -34.45 15.90 14.66
CA ALA A 108 -34.65 15.48 13.28
C ALA A 108 -33.60 14.46 12.81
N LYS A 109 -32.32 14.68 13.13
CA LYS A 109 -31.26 13.72 12.80
C LYS A 109 -31.42 12.38 13.55
N ALA A 110 -31.94 12.40 14.77
CA ALA A 110 -32.27 11.19 15.53
C ALA A 110 -33.42 10.39 14.88
N ILE A 111 -34.45 11.08 14.37
CA ILE A 111 -35.51 10.46 13.55
C ILE A 111 -34.90 9.74 12.34
N VAL A 112 -33.99 10.39 11.61
CA VAL A 112 -33.38 9.77 10.43
C VAL A 112 -32.51 8.56 10.81
N LEU A 113 -31.81 8.59 11.95
CA LEU A 113 -31.11 7.40 12.47
C LEU A 113 -32.06 6.22 12.66
N ALA A 114 -33.22 6.45 13.26
CA ALA A 114 -34.23 5.43 13.47
C ALA A 114 -34.79 4.89 12.14
N GLN A 115 -35.07 5.77 11.17
CA GLN A 115 -35.51 5.40 9.81
C GLN A 115 -34.48 4.50 9.10
N VAL A 116 -33.22 4.93 9.08
CA VAL A 116 -32.12 4.17 8.45
C VAL A 116 -31.90 2.82 9.15
N ALA A 117 -32.08 2.76 10.47
CA ALA A 117 -32.02 1.52 11.23
C ALA A 117 -33.27 0.62 11.08
N GLY A 118 -34.30 1.06 10.36
CA GLY A 118 -35.58 0.36 10.24
C GLY A 118 -36.28 0.18 11.58
N LYS A 119 -36.18 1.17 12.47
CA LYS A 119 -36.86 1.20 13.77
C LYS A 119 -38.27 1.76 13.63
N ASP A 120 -39.16 1.30 14.48
CA ASP A 120 -40.46 1.93 14.70
C ASP A 120 -40.23 3.23 15.47
N LEU A 121 -40.67 4.35 14.91
CA LEU A 121 -40.43 5.66 15.51
C LEU A 121 -41.26 5.89 16.78
N ALA A 122 -42.44 5.27 16.88
CA ALA A 122 -43.28 5.36 18.07
C ALA A 122 -42.59 4.75 19.31
N ASP A 123 -41.70 3.78 19.08
CA ASP A 123 -40.95 3.07 20.12
C ASP A 123 -39.49 3.56 20.27
N PHE A 124 -39.02 4.49 19.43
CA PHE A 124 -37.59 4.82 19.35
C PHE A 124 -37.06 5.66 20.51
N ALA A 125 -37.86 6.54 21.11
CA ALA A 125 -37.32 7.58 21.97
C ALA A 125 -38.00 7.74 23.34
N GLY A 126 -39.22 7.24 23.53
CA GLY A 126 -40.06 7.62 24.68
C GLY A 126 -41.01 8.77 24.36
N PRO A 127 -40.56 10.00 24.04
CA PRO A 127 -41.42 11.04 23.46
C PRO A 127 -41.55 10.85 21.95
N ASP A 128 -42.64 11.38 21.40
CA ASP A 128 -42.84 11.47 19.95
C ASP A 128 -41.91 12.54 19.38
N LEU A 129 -40.79 12.09 18.79
CA LEU A 129 -39.80 13.00 18.19
C LEU A 129 -40.36 13.70 16.96
N GLN A 130 -41.29 13.08 16.24
CA GLN A 130 -41.93 13.71 15.09
C GLN A 130 -42.78 14.88 15.57
N GLU A 131 -43.65 14.67 16.55
CA GLU A 131 -44.46 15.73 17.16
C GLU A 131 -43.56 16.88 17.67
N LEU A 132 -42.44 16.56 18.33
CA LEU A 132 -41.46 17.57 18.77
C LEU A 132 -40.88 18.39 17.61
N VAL A 133 -40.54 17.76 16.48
CA VAL A 133 -40.01 18.49 15.32
C VAL A 133 -41.11 19.32 14.66
N GLU A 134 -42.33 18.78 14.53
CA GLU A 134 -43.49 19.45 13.96
C GLU A 134 -43.91 20.69 14.76
N ASP A 135 -43.94 20.59 16.09
CA ASP A 135 -44.24 21.70 17.00
C ASP A 135 -43.25 22.86 16.86
N ASN A 136 -42.04 22.57 16.37
CA ASN A 136 -40.97 23.54 16.18
C ASN A 136 -40.87 24.06 14.74
N VAL A 137 -41.84 23.74 13.87
CA VAL A 137 -41.98 24.32 12.53
C VAL A 137 -42.77 25.63 12.62
N ALA A 138 -42.24 26.69 12.03
CA ALA A 138 -43.02 27.90 11.79
C ALA A 138 -44.17 27.61 10.81
N LEU A 139 -45.41 27.84 11.24
CA LEU A 139 -46.60 27.56 10.43
C LEU A 139 -47.11 28.78 9.63
N LEU A 140 -46.67 29.98 9.99
CA LEU A 140 -47.19 31.24 9.48
C LEU A 140 -46.08 32.24 9.20
N GLY A 141 -46.41 33.26 8.41
CA GLY A 141 -45.50 34.35 8.09
C GLY A 141 -44.44 33.98 7.06
N PRO A 142 -43.44 34.86 6.83
CA PRO A 142 -42.40 34.64 5.83
C PRO A 142 -41.55 33.39 6.07
N SER A 143 -41.40 32.97 7.33
CA SER A 143 -40.62 31.79 7.73
C SER A 143 -41.41 30.49 7.78
N ALA A 144 -42.62 30.43 7.21
CA ALA A 144 -43.40 29.20 7.14
C ALA A 144 -42.58 28.02 6.56
N GLY A 145 -42.55 26.88 7.26
CA GLY A 145 -41.75 25.69 6.93
C GLY A 145 -40.34 25.66 7.54
N ARG A 146 -39.88 26.75 8.18
CA ARG A 146 -38.60 26.78 8.90
C ARG A 146 -38.71 26.04 10.23
N VAL A 147 -37.83 25.07 10.48
CA VAL A 147 -37.63 24.52 11.84
C VAL A 147 -36.82 25.48 12.70
N GLN A 148 -37.06 25.48 14.01
CA GLN A 148 -36.43 26.41 14.96
C GLN A 148 -35.92 25.68 16.20
N ASN A 149 -34.82 26.16 16.79
CA ASN A 149 -34.49 25.77 18.16
C ASN A 149 -35.45 26.47 19.14
N VAL A 150 -35.74 25.82 20.27
CA VAL A 150 -36.61 26.36 21.33
C VAL A 150 -35.76 26.79 22.51
N ASP A 151 -36.06 27.95 23.07
CA ASP A 151 -35.40 28.50 24.27
C ASP A 151 -33.86 28.52 24.17
N GLU A 152 -33.31 28.68 22.96
CA GLU A 152 -31.88 28.85 22.77
C GLU A 152 -31.48 30.30 23.06
N THR A 153 -30.41 30.46 23.81
CA THR A 153 -29.81 31.77 24.11
C THR A 153 -28.35 31.77 23.72
N ASP A 154 -27.86 32.91 23.22
CA ASP A 154 -26.43 33.09 22.97
C ASP A 154 -25.65 32.97 24.29
N PHE A 155 -24.65 32.08 24.33
CA PHE A 155 -23.89 31.79 25.55
C PHE A 155 -23.12 32.99 26.10
N THR A 156 -22.84 34.00 25.27
CA THR A 156 -22.08 35.19 25.65
C THR A 156 -22.99 36.31 26.15
N THR A 157 -24.11 36.54 25.46
CA THR A 157 -25.02 37.66 25.75
C THR A 157 -26.22 37.27 26.62
N GLY A 158 -26.61 35.99 26.60
CA GLY A 158 -27.84 35.49 27.23
C GLY A 158 -29.12 35.88 26.48
N GLU A 159 -29.01 36.53 25.33
CA GLU A 159 -30.15 36.94 24.51
C GLU A 159 -30.71 35.76 23.72
N PRO A 160 -32.02 35.71 23.43
CA PRO A 160 -32.61 34.70 22.57
C PRO A 160 -31.87 34.64 21.22
N THR A 161 -31.56 33.42 20.78
CA THR A 161 -30.91 33.16 19.50
C THR A 161 -31.51 31.91 18.86
N ASP A 162 -31.09 31.62 17.63
CA ASP A 162 -31.43 30.40 16.92
C ASP A 162 -30.24 30.02 16.03
N SER A 163 -29.44 29.07 16.51
CA SER A 163 -28.26 28.56 15.81
C SER A 163 -28.61 27.56 14.69
N LEU A 164 -29.90 27.31 14.45
CA LEU A 164 -30.34 26.42 13.40
C LEU A 164 -29.91 26.93 12.02
N ASN A 165 -29.37 26.01 11.23
CA ASN A 165 -28.80 26.27 9.92
C ASN A 165 -29.42 25.38 8.84
N VAL A 166 -29.03 25.57 7.59
CA VAL A 166 -29.60 24.80 6.46
C VAL A 166 -29.29 23.32 6.55
N ILE A 167 -28.17 22.91 7.18
CA ILE A 167 -27.90 21.50 7.48
C ILE A 167 -29.01 20.92 8.36
N SER A 168 -29.35 21.60 9.45
CA SER A 168 -30.42 21.17 10.36
C SER A 168 -31.79 21.15 9.68
N GLN A 169 -32.09 22.16 8.87
CA GLN A 169 -33.31 22.19 8.03
C GLN A 169 -33.36 20.99 7.06
N SER A 170 -32.22 20.57 6.49
CA SER A 170 -32.16 19.43 5.58
C SER A 170 -32.43 18.09 6.27
N TRP A 171 -31.97 17.92 7.51
CA TRP A 171 -32.33 16.76 8.32
C TRP A 171 -33.81 16.75 8.67
N ALA A 172 -34.40 17.91 9.00
CA ALA A 172 -35.83 18.03 9.28
C ALA A 172 -36.69 17.67 8.06
N ALA A 173 -36.33 18.18 6.88
CA ALA A 173 -37.03 17.84 5.64
C ALA A 173 -37.02 16.33 5.36
N ARG A 174 -35.87 15.67 5.52
CA ARG A 174 -35.75 14.21 5.37
C ARG A 174 -36.54 13.45 6.44
N ALA A 175 -36.42 13.87 7.70
CA ALA A 175 -37.07 13.24 8.84
C ALA A 175 -38.59 13.21 8.66
N LEU A 176 -39.22 14.37 8.41
CA LEU A 176 -40.67 14.50 8.29
C LEU A 176 -41.22 13.83 7.03
N ALA A 177 -40.51 13.93 5.90
CA ALA A 177 -40.90 13.22 4.67
C ALA A 177 -40.88 11.70 4.86
N GLY A 178 -39.88 11.16 5.56
CA GLY A 178 -39.80 9.74 5.89
C GLY A 178 -40.84 9.25 6.90
N GLN A 179 -41.67 10.13 7.45
CA GLN A 179 -42.76 9.80 8.39
C GLN A 179 -44.15 10.11 7.85
N GLU A 180 -44.28 10.51 6.59
CA GLU A 180 -45.56 10.93 6.02
C GLU A 180 -46.23 12.06 6.83
N SER A 181 -45.41 12.95 7.43
CA SER A 181 -45.89 14.13 8.15
C SER A 181 -46.64 15.09 7.23
N ASP A 182 -47.75 15.65 7.72
CA ASP A 182 -48.52 16.68 7.01
C ASP A 182 -47.72 17.98 6.76
N LEU A 183 -46.59 18.18 7.47
CA LEU A 183 -45.71 19.35 7.31
C LEU A 183 -44.50 19.08 6.40
N ALA A 184 -44.36 17.85 5.87
CA ALA A 184 -43.19 17.47 5.09
C ALA A 184 -42.99 18.35 3.84
N ASP A 185 -44.09 18.70 3.16
CA ASP A 185 -44.05 19.53 1.95
C ASP A 185 -43.64 20.97 2.26
N GLU A 186 -44.15 21.56 3.35
CA GLU A 186 -43.79 22.90 3.80
C GLU A 186 -42.32 22.98 4.21
N VAL A 187 -41.82 22.01 4.99
CA VAL A 187 -40.43 21.97 5.44
C VAL A 187 -39.46 21.74 4.29
N MET A 188 -39.82 20.87 3.32
CA MET A 188 -39.05 20.70 2.09
C MET A 188 -39.08 21.97 1.23
N SER A 189 -40.24 22.60 1.07
CA SER A 189 -40.37 23.86 0.32
C SER A 189 -39.49 24.96 0.91
N PHE A 190 -39.46 25.10 2.24
CA PHE A 190 -38.58 26.06 2.90
C PHE A 190 -37.10 25.72 2.68
N LEU A 191 -36.71 24.44 2.73
CA LEU A 191 -35.35 24.01 2.39
C LEU A 191 -34.98 24.44 0.96
N LEU A 192 -35.87 24.23 -0.02
CA LEU A 192 -35.61 24.57 -1.42
C LEU A 192 -35.44 26.09 -1.64
N GLN A 193 -36.09 26.93 -0.84
CA GLN A 193 -35.86 28.39 -0.86
C GLN A 193 -34.42 28.75 -0.47
N GLN A 194 -33.70 27.88 0.24
CA GLN A 194 -32.32 28.11 0.67
C GLN A 194 -31.29 27.83 -0.43
N GLN A 195 -31.73 27.29 -1.58
CA GLN A 195 -30.90 27.15 -2.75
C GLN A 195 -30.67 28.51 -3.42
N CYS A 196 -29.41 28.83 -3.70
CA CYS A 196 -28.99 30.04 -4.36
C CYS A 196 -29.05 29.87 -5.89
N ASP A 197 -28.99 30.99 -6.63
CA ASP A 197 -29.09 31.01 -8.09
C ASP A 197 -28.04 30.14 -8.82
N ASP A 198 -26.87 29.93 -8.20
CA ASP A 198 -25.81 29.08 -8.75
C ASP A 198 -26.02 27.58 -8.45
N GLY A 199 -27.13 27.23 -7.79
CA GLY A 199 -27.52 25.88 -7.39
C GLY A 199 -26.98 25.45 -6.02
N SER A 200 -26.09 26.22 -5.39
CA SER A 200 -25.57 25.90 -4.06
C SER A 200 -26.60 26.12 -2.96
N PHE A 201 -26.35 25.61 -1.76
CA PHE A 201 -27.11 25.96 -0.57
C PHE A 201 -26.27 26.84 0.35
N ARG A 202 -26.87 27.92 0.86
CA ARG A 202 -26.25 28.77 1.89
C ARG A 202 -26.10 28.00 3.21
N ALA A 203 -25.11 28.37 4.02
CA ALA A 203 -24.91 27.76 5.34
C ALA A 203 -25.96 28.23 6.36
N SER A 204 -26.06 29.54 6.56
CA SER A 204 -26.93 30.15 7.57
C SER A 204 -28.31 30.47 6.99
N LEU A 205 -29.34 30.32 7.82
CA LEU A 205 -30.66 30.89 7.56
C LEU A 205 -30.64 32.40 7.81
N ASP A 206 -31.66 33.10 7.30
CA ASP A 206 -31.83 34.52 7.63
C ASP A 206 -32.06 34.68 9.15
N PRO A 207 -31.28 35.51 9.86
CA PRO A 207 -31.50 35.71 11.28
C PRO A 207 -32.81 36.44 11.60
N ASP A 208 -33.35 37.25 10.68
CA ASP A 208 -34.64 37.91 10.82
C ASP A 208 -35.76 37.01 10.29
N LYS A 209 -36.46 36.33 11.20
CA LYS A 209 -37.56 35.39 10.88
C LYS A 209 -38.80 36.06 10.26
N ASP A 210 -38.91 37.38 10.39
CA ASP A 210 -40.00 38.18 9.84
C ASP A 210 -39.61 38.87 8.53
N ALA A 211 -38.35 38.74 8.08
CA ALA A 211 -37.93 39.28 6.81
C ALA A 211 -38.77 38.68 5.68
N PRO A 212 -39.30 39.51 4.76
CA PRO A 212 -40.25 39.06 3.74
C PRO A 212 -39.63 38.08 2.73
N ASP A 213 -38.30 38.06 2.64
CA ASP A 213 -37.55 37.10 1.84
C ASP A 213 -36.71 36.23 2.78
N GLN A 214 -37.09 34.97 2.91
CA GLN A 214 -36.34 33.96 3.67
C GLN A 214 -35.47 33.07 2.77
N GLY A 215 -35.41 33.35 1.46
CA GLY A 215 -34.62 32.58 0.51
C GLY A 215 -33.13 32.88 0.57
N CYS A 216 -32.35 32.23 -0.29
CA CYS A 216 -30.95 32.60 -0.48
C CYS A 216 -30.84 33.97 -1.16
N ALA A 217 -30.45 34.98 -0.39
CA ALA A 217 -30.32 36.35 -0.87
C ALA A 217 -29.21 36.52 -1.94
N ASP A 218 -29.40 37.51 -2.82
CA ASP A 218 -28.42 37.91 -3.83
C ASP A 218 -27.03 38.18 -3.22
N GLY A 219 -26.02 37.46 -3.71
CA GLY A 219 -24.64 37.58 -3.25
C GLY A 219 -24.28 36.74 -2.03
N ALA A 220 -25.22 35.98 -1.46
CA ALA A 220 -24.89 34.91 -0.53
C ALA A 220 -24.07 33.83 -1.26
N THR A 221 -23.02 33.34 -0.61
CA THR A 221 -22.16 32.29 -1.16
C THR A 221 -22.57 30.95 -0.60
N GLY A 222 -22.76 29.97 -1.48
CA GLY A 222 -22.90 28.58 -1.09
C GLY A 222 -21.74 28.06 -0.24
N GLU A 223 -22.04 27.08 0.59
CA GLU A 223 -21.07 26.39 1.43
C GLU A 223 -21.06 24.90 1.07
N VAL A 224 -19.87 24.29 0.99
CA VAL A 224 -19.67 22.95 0.42
C VAL A 224 -20.30 21.87 1.30
N ASP A 225 -20.09 21.91 2.61
CA ASP A 225 -20.61 20.88 3.54
C ASP A 225 -22.14 20.91 3.57
N THR A 226 -22.70 22.12 3.61
CA THR A 226 -24.15 22.38 3.63
C THR A 226 -24.80 21.93 2.33
N THR A 227 -24.20 22.30 1.18
CA THR A 227 -24.68 21.88 -0.13
C THR A 227 -24.62 20.36 -0.26
N ALA A 228 -23.54 19.72 0.20
CA ALA A 228 -23.40 18.27 0.16
C ALA A 228 -24.45 17.55 1.02
N LEU A 229 -24.66 18.00 2.26
CA LEU A 229 -25.66 17.40 3.15
C LEU A 229 -27.10 17.63 2.65
N ALA A 230 -27.40 18.77 2.05
CA ALA A 230 -28.70 18.99 1.39
C ALA A 230 -28.91 18.01 0.23
N VAL A 231 -27.90 17.79 -0.61
CA VAL A 231 -27.96 16.79 -1.70
C VAL A 231 -28.19 15.39 -1.16
N ILE A 232 -27.39 14.96 -0.18
CA ILE A 232 -27.50 13.62 0.43
C ILE A 232 -28.90 13.44 1.02
N ASN A 233 -29.36 14.37 1.87
CA ASN A 233 -30.65 14.24 2.53
C ASN A 233 -31.82 14.25 1.55
N ILE A 234 -31.81 15.10 0.51
CA ILE A 234 -32.87 15.12 -0.50
C ILE A 234 -32.88 13.83 -1.32
N LEU A 235 -31.71 13.34 -1.78
CA LEU A 235 -31.65 12.18 -2.66
C LEU A 235 -31.91 10.86 -1.92
N GLU A 236 -31.57 10.77 -0.64
CA GLU A 236 -31.85 9.63 0.23
C GLU A 236 -33.26 9.66 0.86
N THR A 237 -34.01 10.75 0.68
CA THR A 237 -35.42 10.80 1.11
C THR A 237 -36.27 9.96 0.14
N PRO A 238 -36.98 8.92 0.62
CA PRO A 238 -37.92 8.17 -0.21
C PRO A 238 -38.99 9.10 -0.79
N ASP A 239 -39.33 8.89 -2.07
CA ASP A 239 -40.36 9.66 -2.77
C ASP A 239 -40.19 11.19 -2.77
N ALA A 240 -38.95 11.68 -2.55
CA ALA A 240 -38.64 13.10 -2.62
C ALA A 240 -39.22 13.76 -3.89
N PRO A 241 -39.91 14.92 -3.79
CA PRO A 241 -40.55 15.56 -4.93
C PRO A 241 -39.58 15.80 -6.09
N VAL A 242 -40.08 15.71 -7.33
CA VAL A 242 -39.26 15.92 -8.55
C VAL A 242 -38.53 17.26 -8.51
N ALA A 243 -39.17 18.31 -8.00
CA ALA A 243 -38.55 19.62 -7.82
C ALA A 243 -37.35 19.58 -6.86
N ALA A 244 -37.49 18.89 -5.71
CA ALA A 244 -36.42 18.73 -4.74
C ALA A 244 -35.25 17.94 -5.33
N ARG A 245 -35.52 16.82 -6.00
CA ARG A 245 -34.48 16.05 -6.70
C ARG A 245 -33.76 16.89 -7.76
N GLY A 246 -34.51 17.70 -8.52
CA GLY A 246 -33.95 18.65 -9.48
C GLY A 246 -32.99 19.65 -8.83
N ALA A 247 -33.39 20.24 -7.70
CA ALA A 247 -32.54 21.12 -6.90
C ALA A 247 -31.26 20.41 -6.42
N ALA A 248 -31.36 19.17 -5.92
CA ALA A 248 -30.21 18.38 -5.51
C ALA A 248 -29.22 18.10 -6.66
N TYR A 249 -29.70 17.81 -7.88
CA TYR A 249 -28.81 17.63 -9.04
C TYR A 249 -28.12 18.93 -9.49
N LEU A 250 -28.78 20.09 -9.34
CA LEU A 250 -28.14 21.40 -9.57
C LEU A 250 -27.06 21.67 -8.53
N ALA A 251 -27.36 21.42 -7.25
CA ALA A 251 -26.40 21.52 -6.15
C ALA A 251 -25.19 20.59 -6.33
N ALA A 252 -25.40 19.35 -6.77
CA ALA A 252 -24.32 18.43 -7.09
C ALA A 252 -23.46 18.91 -8.29
N SER A 253 -24.08 19.55 -9.28
CA SER A 253 -23.36 20.18 -10.40
C SER A 253 -22.51 21.35 -9.93
N TRP A 254 -23.00 22.16 -8.99
CA TRP A 254 -22.22 23.20 -8.33
C TRP A 254 -21.04 22.62 -7.54
N LEU A 255 -21.27 21.58 -6.71
CA LEU A 255 -20.20 20.88 -5.98
C LEU A 255 -19.10 20.42 -6.93
N LYS A 256 -19.48 19.78 -8.05
CA LYS A 256 -18.51 19.34 -9.05
C LYS A 256 -17.65 20.50 -9.59
N ALA A 257 -18.20 21.70 -9.73
CA ALA A 257 -17.46 22.89 -10.14
C ALA A 257 -16.51 23.42 -9.06
N GLN A 258 -16.79 23.15 -7.78
CA GLN A 258 -15.91 23.49 -6.66
C GLN A 258 -14.73 22.51 -6.49
N GLN A 259 -14.80 21.32 -7.08
CA GLN A 259 -13.77 20.30 -6.92
C GLN A 259 -12.43 20.74 -7.54
N ALA A 260 -11.37 20.69 -6.74
CA ALA A 260 -10.02 20.94 -7.22
C ALA A 260 -9.52 19.82 -8.16
N ALA A 261 -8.45 20.09 -8.91
CA ALA A 261 -7.92 19.14 -9.89
C ALA A 261 -7.45 17.81 -9.26
N ASP A 262 -7.00 17.83 -8.01
CA ASP A 262 -6.57 16.66 -7.24
C ASP A 262 -7.73 15.89 -6.57
N GLY A 263 -8.97 16.36 -6.77
CA GLY A 263 -10.18 15.78 -6.19
C GLY A 263 -10.62 16.37 -4.86
N SER A 264 -9.83 17.29 -4.29
CA SER A 264 -10.12 17.89 -2.99
C SER A 264 -11.17 19.01 -3.05
N PHE A 265 -11.66 19.39 -1.88
CA PHE A 265 -12.64 20.44 -1.63
C PHE A 265 -12.17 21.29 -0.46
N SER A 266 -12.42 22.60 -0.52
CA SER A 266 -12.05 23.54 0.53
C SER A 266 -13.28 24.00 1.30
N ALA A 267 -13.20 24.00 2.64
CA ALA A 267 -14.18 24.60 3.54
C ALA A 267 -13.84 26.06 3.83
N GLY A 268 -13.62 26.85 2.78
CA GLY A 268 -13.22 28.26 2.90
C GLY A 268 -11.97 28.45 3.77
N VAL A 269 -12.11 29.17 4.88
CA VAL A 269 -11.02 29.50 5.82
C VAL A 269 -10.42 28.29 6.53
N LEU A 270 -11.16 27.19 6.67
CA LEU A 270 -10.65 25.95 7.26
C LEU A 270 -9.73 25.18 6.30
N GLY A 271 -9.73 25.60 5.03
CA GLY A 271 -8.97 25.00 3.94
C GLY A 271 -9.48 23.62 3.55
N VAL A 272 -8.61 22.86 2.88
CA VAL A 272 -8.89 21.48 2.47
C VAL A 272 -8.83 20.56 3.67
N ASN A 273 -9.86 19.72 3.83
CA ASN A 273 -9.98 18.70 4.88
C ASN A 273 -10.84 17.51 4.42
N SER A 274 -10.71 16.37 5.09
CA SER A 274 -11.39 15.13 4.73
C SER A 274 -12.89 15.10 4.98
N ASN A 275 -13.41 15.88 5.92
CA ASN A 275 -14.85 15.93 6.19
C ASN A 275 -15.56 16.50 4.97
N THR A 276 -15.10 17.66 4.52
CA THR A 276 -15.63 18.35 3.35
C THR A 276 -15.45 17.55 2.07
N VAL A 277 -14.28 16.93 1.88
CA VAL A 277 -14.05 16.04 0.72
C VAL A 277 -14.94 14.80 0.79
N GLY A 278 -15.16 14.25 1.98
CA GLY A 278 -16.04 13.11 2.24
C GLY A 278 -17.49 13.40 1.90
N LEU A 279 -18.07 14.45 2.49
CA LEU A 279 -19.45 14.86 2.23
C LEU A 279 -19.67 15.22 0.76
N ALA A 280 -18.80 16.05 0.17
CA ALA A 280 -18.93 16.40 -1.24
C ALA A 280 -18.76 15.18 -2.16
N GLY A 281 -17.82 14.27 -1.85
CA GLY A 281 -17.63 13.03 -2.58
C GLY A 281 -18.84 12.10 -2.52
N TRP A 282 -19.48 11.99 -1.35
CA TRP A 282 -20.71 11.22 -1.14
C TRP A 282 -21.87 11.83 -1.94
N ALA A 283 -22.13 13.12 -1.80
CA ALA A 283 -23.17 13.83 -2.54
C ALA A 283 -23.00 13.68 -4.07
N LEU A 284 -21.77 13.79 -4.57
CA LEU A 284 -21.47 13.58 -5.98
C LEU A 284 -21.73 12.14 -6.43
N GLY A 285 -21.47 11.17 -5.57
CA GLY A 285 -21.78 9.75 -5.79
C GLY A 285 -23.27 9.51 -5.95
N GLU A 286 -24.07 9.96 -4.99
CA GLU A 286 -25.54 9.86 -5.02
C GLU A 286 -26.16 10.56 -6.23
N ALA A 287 -25.56 11.67 -6.66
CA ALA A 287 -26.00 12.41 -7.83
C ALA A 287 -25.56 11.80 -9.18
N GLY A 288 -24.81 10.69 -9.19
CA GLY A 288 -24.31 10.04 -10.40
C GLY A 288 -23.13 10.75 -11.07
N HIS A 289 -22.40 11.60 -10.34
CA HIS A 289 -21.16 12.22 -10.80
C HIS A 289 -19.93 11.34 -10.51
N ASP A 290 -19.96 10.08 -10.94
CA ASP A 290 -18.99 9.01 -10.61
C ASP A 290 -17.52 9.42 -10.75
N ALA A 291 -17.17 10.12 -11.83
CA ALA A 291 -15.79 10.53 -12.08
C ALA A 291 -15.29 11.58 -11.06
N ALA A 292 -16.18 12.46 -10.59
CA ALA A 292 -15.86 13.45 -9.56
C ALA A 292 -15.81 12.78 -8.18
N ALA A 293 -16.78 11.91 -7.87
CA ALA A 293 -16.77 11.09 -6.65
C ALA A 293 -15.48 10.25 -6.55
N THR A 294 -15.07 9.60 -7.64
CA THR A 294 -13.81 8.83 -7.74
C THR A 294 -12.58 9.67 -7.38
N LYS A 295 -12.52 10.94 -7.80
CA LYS A 295 -11.41 11.83 -7.47
C LYS A 295 -11.38 12.18 -5.99
N ALA A 296 -12.53 12.52 -5.41
CA ALA A 296 -12.67 12.77 -3.97
C ALA A 296 -12.23 11.53 -3.17
N ALA A 297 -12.71 10.35 -3.57
CA ALA A 297 -12.35 9.08 -2.98
C ALA A 297 -10.84 8.79 -3.06
N THR A 298 -10.21 9.10 -4.19
CA THR A 298 -8.76 8.95 -4.38
C THR A 298 -7.96 9.88 -3.46
N TRP A 299 -8.42 11.12 -3.28
CA TRP A 299 -7.83 12.05 -2.33
C TRP A 299 -7.96 11.51 -0.89
N LEU A 300 -9.14 11.04 -0.49
CA LEU A 300 -9.39 10.47 0.84
C LEU A 300 -8.53 9.23 1.11
N ARG A 301 -8.39 8.33 0.12
CA ARG A 301 -7.51 7.15 0.21
C ARG A 301 -6.06 7.55 0.50
N SER A 302 -5.58 8.68 -0.04
CA SER A 302 -4.19 9.12 0.16
C SER A 302 -3.86 9.50 1.61
N ILE A 303 -4.88 9.79 2.41
CA ILE A 303 -4.77 10.13 3.84
C ILE A 303 -5.48 9.12 4.76
N GLN A 304 -5.88 7.97 4.21
CA GLN A 304 -6.32 6.83 4.99
C GLN A 304 -5.09 6.11 5.59
N VAL A 305 -5.15 5.76 6.87
CA VAL A 305 -4.10 5.02 7.56
C VAL A 305 -4.01 3.61 6.97
N ALA A 306 -2.82 3.28 6.47
CA ALA A 306 -2.46 1.99 5.88
C ALA A 306 -1.02 1.60 6.25
N ASP A 307 -0.77 1.51 7.54
CA ASP A 307 0.50 1.06 8.11
C ASP A 307 0.56 -0.48 8.08
N LEU A 308 1.15 -0.99 6.98
CA LEU A 308 1.16 -2.41 6.64
C LEU A 308 2.52 -3.06 6.94
N ALA A 309 2.52 -4.03 7.86
CA ALA A 309 3.73 -4.74 8.25
C ALA A 309 4.25 -5.65 7.11
N PRO A 310 5.59 -5.82 7.00
CA PRO A 310 6.64 -5.23 7.83
C PRO A 310 7.08 -3.81 7.42
N CYS A 311 6.44 -3.18 6.43
CA CYS A 311 6.89 -1.89 5.90
C CYS A 311 6.60 -0.71 6.84
N ALA A 312 5.46 -0.75 7.52
CA ALA A 312 5.09 0.18 8.58
C ALA A 312 4.20 -0.54 9.59
N SER A 313 4.31 -0.18 10.86
CA SER A 313 3.47 -0.76 11.92
C SER A 313 3.06 0.25 12.98
N THR A 314 3.51 1.50 12.85
CA THR A 314 3.37 2.57 13.82
C THR A 314 1.91 2.83 14.17
N LEU A 315 1.06 2.97 13.14
CA LEU A 315 -0.37 3.22 13.30
C LEU A 315 -1.22 1.99 12.90
N SER A 316 -0.67 0.78 13.04
CA SER A 316 -1.36 -0.43 12.56
C SER A 316 -2.71 -0.70 13.25
N ALA A 317 -2.88 -0.27 14.51
CA ALA A 317 -4.16 -0.33 15.23
C ALA A 317 -5.21 0.65 14.68
N ASP A 318 -4.78 1.67 13.94
CA ASP A 318 -5.62 2.71 13.36
C ASP A 318 -5.81 2.52 11.84
N ASN A 319 -5.40 1.39 11.28
CA ASN A 319 -5.60 1.07 9.87
C ASN A 319 -7.08 1.19 9.48
N GLY A 320 -7.36 1.99 8.46
CA GLY A 320 -8.70 2.33 8.01
C GLY A 320 -9.19 3.72 8.41
N ALA A 321 -8.62 4.32 9.47
CA ALA A 321 -8.92 5.70 9.86
C ALA A 321 -8.53 6.68 8.74
N VAL A 322 -9.35 7.71 8.51
CA VAL A 322 -9.05 8.82 7.61
C VAL A 322 -8.60 10.00 8.46
N ALA A 323 -7.38 10.50 8.22
CA ALA A 323 -6.89 11.69 8.90
C ALA A 323 -7.62 12.94 8.39
N TYR A 324 -7.79 13.94 9.25
CA TYR A 324 -8.49 15.18 8.90
C TYR A 324 -7.78 15.98 7.79
N LYS A 325 -6.44 16.07 7.89
CA LYS A 325 -5.57 16.64 6.87
C LYS A 325 -4.34 15.75 6.62
N PRO A 326 -3.66 15.86 5.47
CA PRO A 326 -2.39 15.16 5.22
C PRO A 326 -1.31 15.42 6.30
N ALA A 327 -1.30 16.64 6.85
CA ALA A 327 -0.39 17.02 7.93
C ALA A 327 -0.64 16.24 9.23
N ASP A 328 -1.91 15.95 9.54
CA ASP A 328 -2.30 15.22 10.76
C ASP A 328 -1.84 13.76 10.70
N LEU A 329 -1.95 13.11 9.53
CA LEU A 329 -1.42 11.76 9.32
C LEU A 329 0.11 11.72 9.50
N THR A 330 0.80 12.74 8.98
CA THR A 330 2.25 12.87 9.12
C THR A 330 2.64 13.08 10.59
N ALA A 331 1.90 13.93 11.30
CA ALA A 331 2.10 14.18 12.72
C ALA A 331 1.87 12.92 13.56
N ALA A 332 0.79 12.17 13.32
CA ALA A 332 0.49 10.93 14.03
C ALA A 332 1.57 9.86 13.80
N ARG A 333 2.04 9.69 12.56
CA ARG A 333 3.15 8.77 12.25
C ARG A 333 4.45 9.17 12.95
N THR A 334 4.72 10.47 13.04
CA THR A 334 5.90 11.00 13.74
C THR A 334 5.79 10.78 15.26
N ALA A 335 4.60 10.99 15.82
CA ALA A 335 4.31 10.81 17.24
C ALA A 335 4.24 9.34 17.67
N GLY A 336 4.11 8.41 16.72
CA GLY A 336 3.97 6.99 17.01
C GLY A 336 2.55 6.54 17.35
N SER A 337 1.59 7.47 17.34
CA SER A 337 0.19 7.23 17.73
C SER A 337 -0.72 8.37 17.25
N ILE A 338 -2.02 8.11 17.16
CA ILE A 338 -3.04 9.15 17.02
C ILE A 338 -3.41 9.65 18.42
N SER A 339 -3.13 10.92 18.71
CA SER A 339 -3.52 11.58 19.96
C SER A 339 -5.03 11.71 20.08
N VAL A 340 -5.55 11.93 21.29
CA VAL A 340 -7.00 12.05 21.53
C VAL A 340 -7.66 13.12 20.64
N PRO A 341 -7.18 14.37 20.55
CA PRO A 341 -7.83 15.38 19.68
C PRO A 341 -7.81 14.99 18.19
N ILE A 342 -6.72 14.39 17.70
CA ILE A 342 -6.64 13.93 16.31
C ILE A 342 -7.57 12.74 16.09
N ARG A 343 -7.77 11.89 17.10
CA ARG A 343 -8.68 10.74 17.04
C ARG A 343 -10.13 11.18 16.91
N GLU A 344 -10.55 12.21 17.63
CA GLU A 344 -11.91 12.76 17.48
C GLU A 344 -12.16 13.33 16.08
N LEU A 345 -11.18 14.06 15.54
CA LEU A 345 -11.23 14.52 14.16
C LEU A 345 -11.28 13.35 13.16
N ALA A 346 -10.45 12.31 13.37
CA ALA A 346 -10.42 11.13 12.52
C ALA A 346 -11.72 10.32 12.57
N ARG A 347 -12.41 10.25 13.71
CA ARG A 347 -13.71 9.57 13.85
C ARG A 347 -14.75 10.22 12.93
N ARG A 348 -14.89 11.55 13.00
CA ARG A 348 -15.79 12.34 12.13
C ARG A 348 -15.39 12.27 10.66
N ALA A 349 -14.10 12.46 10.38
CA ALA A 349 -13.54 12.34 9.05
C ALA A 349 -13.82 10.98 8.42
N THR A 350 -13.61 9.90 9.15
CA THR A 350 -13.80 8.53 8.62
C THR A 350 -15.29 8.25 8.39
N ALA A 351 -16.18 8.66 9.30
CA ALA A 351 -17.62 8.49 9.13
C ALA A 351 -18.13 9.17 7.85
N GLN A 352 -17.72 10.42 7.61
CA GLN A 352 -18.15 11.22 6.46
C GLN A 352 -17.42 10.85 5.15
N ALA A 353 -16.19 10.31 5.24
CA ALA A 353 -15.42 9.86 4.09
C ALA A 353 -15.82 8.47 3.60
N LEU A 354 -16.40 7.63 4.47
CA LEU A 354 -16.65 6.22 4.17
C LEU A 354 -17.53 6.01 2.92
N PRO A 355 -18.64 6.75 2.71
CA PRO A 355 -19.44 6.60 1.50
C PRO A 355 -18.70 7.05 0.25
N ALA A 356 -17.96 8.15 0.31
CA ALA A 356 -17.12 8.60 -0.81
C ALA A 356 -16.06 7.56 -1.19
N LEU A 357 -15.44 6.88 -0.21
CA LEU A 357 -14.46 5.81 -0.46
C LEU A 357 -15.04 4.62 -1.24
N ALA A 358 -16.37 4.40 -1.22
CA ALA A 358 -17.01 3.36 -2.03
C ALA A 358 -16.95 3.63 -3.54
N HIS A 359 -16.70 4.89 -3.95
CA HIS A 359 -16.52 5.28 -5.36
C HIS A 359 -15.09 5.08 -5.88
N LEU A 360 -14.21 4.47 -5.09
CA LEU A 360 -12.89 4.08 -5.60
C LEU A 360 -13.03 3.02 -6.70
N PRO A 361 -12.24 3.07 -7.79
CA PRO A 361 -12.34 2.10 -8.85
C PRO A 361 -12.12 0.68 -8.30
N ALA A 362 -12.97 -0.25 -8.72
CA ALA A 362 -12.83 -1.66 -8.38
C ALA A 362 -11.44 -2.14 -8.84
N GLY A 363 -10.61 -2.53 -7.88
CA GLY A 363 -9.36 -3.23 -8.15
C GLY A 363 -9.58 -4.72 -8.39
N GLY A 364 -8.54 -5.42 -8.80
CA GLY A 364 -8.56 -6.88 -8.87
C GLY A 364 -8.12 -7.53 -7.55
N ASP A 365 -8.13 -8.86 -7.58
CA ASP A 365 -7.49 -9.66 -6.55
C ASP A 365 -6.01 -9.32 -6.50
N VAL A 366 -5.52 -9.06 -5.27
CA VAL A 366 -4.11 -8.79 -5.08
C VAL A 366 -3.35 -10.07 -5.38
N THR A 367 -2.52 -10.03 -6.42
CA THR A 367 -1.64 -11.12 -6.80
C THR A 367 -0.22 -10.63 -6.85
N ILE A 368 0.72 -11.54 -6.60
CA ILE A 368 2.14 -11.30 -6.78
C ILE A 368 2.69 -12.43 -7.64
N SER A 369 3.55 -12.09 -8.59
CA SER A 369 4.24 -13.04 -9.45
C SER A 369 5.75 -12.83 -9.35
N ALA A 370 6.48 -13.93 -9.36
CA ALA A 370 7.93 -13.95 -9.30
C ALA A 370 8.48 -14.96 -10.32
N PRO A 371 9.70 -14.80 -10.83
CA PRO A 371 10.36 -15.82 -11.65
C PRO A 371 10.42 -17.15 -10.91
N ALA A 372 10.22 -18.26 -11.62
CA ALA A 372 10.26 -19.59 -11.00
C ALA A 372 11.65 -19.92 -10.41
N THR A 373 12.72 -19.45 -11.06
CA THR A 373 14.10 -19.64 -10.63
C THR A 373 14.92 -18.36 -10.80
N ALA A 374 15.93 -18.18 -9.95
CA ALA A 374 16.92 -17.11 -10.06
C ALA A 374 18.22 -17.51 -9.36
N VAL A 375 19.33 -16.83 -9.68
CA VAL A 375 20.63 -17.12 -9.04
C VAL A 375 20.67 -16.42 -7.67
N GLU A 376 21.25 -17.06 -6.66
CA GLU A 376 21.48 -16.41 -5.35
C GLU A 376 22.19 -15.05 -5.53
N LYS A 377 21.91 -14.09 -4.65
CA LYS A 377 22.48 -12.72 -4.71
C LYS A 377 22.12 -11.91 -5.96
N SER A 378 21.34 -12.45 -6.90
CA SER A 378 20.85 -11.67 -8.03
C SER A 378 19.69 -10.76 -7.64
N THR A 379 19.47 -9.72 -8.42
CA THR A 379 18.25 -8.91 -8.34
C THR A 379 17.12 -9.65 -9.05
N VAL A 380 15.98 -9.82 -8.36
CA VAL A 380 14.74 -10.37 -8.89
C VAL A 380 13.68 -9.28 -8.90
N THR A 381 12.96 -9.16 -10.01
CA THR A 381 11.76 -8.33 -10.11
C THR A 381 10.54 -9.21 -9.88
N VAL A 382 9.70 -8.83 -8.92
CA VAL A 382 8.36 -9.36 -8.73
C VAL A 382 7.33 -8.36 -9.23
N THR A 383 6.21 -8.86 -9.73
CA THR A 383 5.14 -8.00 -10.26
C THR A 383 3.91 -8.17 -9.38
N VAL A 384 3.45 -7.07 -8.79
CA VAL A 384 2.19 -7.00 -8.03
C VAL A 384 1.07 -6.54 -8.96
N ALA A 385 -0.08 -7.21 -8.92
CA ALA A 385 -1.28 -6.79 -9.65
C ALA A 385 -2.49 -6.73 -8.70
N GLY A 386 -3.57 -6.07 -9.14
CA GLY A 386 -4.82 -5.95 -8.39
C GLY A 386 -4.89 -4.76 -7.42
N LEU A 387 -3.82 -3.98 -7.26
CA LEU A 387 -3.85 -2.76 -6.46
C LEU A 387 -4.55 -1.63 -7.22
N GLY A 388 -5.55 -1.01 -6.59
CA GLY A 388 -6.20 0.19 -7.11
C GLY A 388 -5.24 1.39 -7.14
N ALA A 389 -5.57 2.41 -7.94
CA ALA A 389 -4.78 3.64 -7.96
C ALA A 389 -4.73 4.27 -6.55
N GLY A 390 -3.52 4.62 -6.08
CA GLY A 390 -3.31 5.19 -4.76
C GLY A 390 -3.36 4.18 -3.60
N GLU A 391 -3.64 2.90 -3.85
CA GLU A 391 -3.73 1.90 -2.80
C GLU A 391 -2.35 1.53 -2.25
N ALA A 392 -2.15 1.64 -0.94
CA ALA A 392 -0.92 1.23 -0.29
C ALA A 392 -0.83 -0.30 -0.14
N ALA A 393 0.35 -0.85 -0.39
CA ALA A 393 0.69 -2.22 -0.07
C ALA A 393 2.14 -2.33 0.44
N CYS A 394 2.44 -3.42 1.13
CA CYS A 394 3.79 -3.76 1.55
C CYS A 394 4.24 -5.04 0.85
N VAL A 395 5.35 -5.01 0.12
CA VAL A 395 5.97 -6.20 -0.47
C VAL A 395 7.21 -6.56 0.32
N SER A 396 7.38 -7.83 0.68
CA SER A 396 8.47 -8.30 1.54
C SER A 396 9.11 -9.59 1.03
N LEU A 397 10.39 -9.74 1.35
CA LEU A 397 11.23 -10.93 1.16
C LEU A 397 12.16 -11.08 2.38
N GLY A 398 11.85 -12.01 3.28
CA GLY A 398 12.60 -12.19 4.52
C GLY A 398 12.64 -10.91 5.35
N THR A 399 13.84 -10.33 5.54
CA THR A 399 14.04 -9.06 6.27
C THR A 399 13.95 -7.82 5.37
N GLN A 400 13.84 -7.98 4.05
CA GLN A 400 13.67 -6.87 3.11
C GLN A 400 12.18 -6.56 2.94
N SER A 401 11.83 -5.29 2.88
CA SER A 401 10.48 -4.84 2.59
C SER A 401 10.46 -3.51 1.85
N LYS A 402 9.44 -3.31 1.01
CA LYS A 402 9.24 -2.11 0.21
C LYS A 402 7.76 -1.73 0.22
N GLN A 403 7.46 -0.48 0.59
CA GLN A 403 6.13 0.08 0.38
C GLN A 403 5.91 0.26 -1.13
N VAL A 404 4.71 -0.01 -1.58
CA VAL A 404 4.27 0.19 -2.96
C VAL A 404 2.92 0.87 -2.97
N THR A 405 2.70 1.69 -3.99
CA THR A 405 1.41 2.34 -4.24
C THR A 405 0.88 1.82 -5.56
N GLY A 406 -0.36 1.34 -5.55
CA GLY A 406 -1.04 0.85 -6.74
C GLY A 406 -1.24 1.96 -7.77
N THR A 407 -1.17 1.57 -9.04
CA THR A 407 -1.38 2.44 -10.20
C THR A 407 -2.69 2.12 -10.93
N GLY A 408 -3.49 1.19 -10.40
CA GLY A 408 -4.58 0.55 -11.16
C GLY A 408 -4.10 -0.47 -12.20
N SER A 409 -2.79 -0.72 -12.25
CA SER A 409 -2.13 -1.67 -13.14
C SER A 409 -1.05 -2.46 -12.39
N THR A 410 -0.21 -3.19 -13.10
CA THR A 410 0.87 -3.98 -12.48
C THR A 410 2.00 -3.09 -11.98
N VAL A 411 2.48 -3.32 -10.76
CA VAL A 411 3.60 -2.59 -10.14
C VAL A 411 4.81 -3.52 -10.01
N PRO A 412 5.92 -3.25 -10.72
CA PRO A 412 7.16 -4.02 -10.57
C PRO A 412 7.94 -3.61 -9.31
N VAL A 413 8.46 -4.59 -8.58
CA VAL A 413 9.21 -4.40 -7.32
C VAL A 413 10.45 -5.26 -7.34
N THR A 414 11.61 -4.68 -7.05
CA THR A 414 12.89 -5.40 -7.11
C THR A 414 13.39 -5.82 -5.72
N PHE A 415 14.02 -6.99 -5.61
CA PHE A 415 14.67 -7.47 -4.39
C PHE A 415 15.98 -8.15 -4.73
N THR A 416 16.94 -8.14 -3.79
CA THR A 416 18.16 -8.93 -3.91
C THR A 416 17.98 -10.23 -3.16
N LEU A 417 18.15 -11.37 -3.84
CA LEU A 417 18.03 -12.68 -3.18
C LEU A 417 19.15 -12.88 -2.16
N PRO A 418 18.88 -13.54 -1.02
CA PRO A 418 19.94 -13.93 -0.09
C PRO A 418 20.89 -14.96 -0.72
N ALA A 419 22.03 -15.18 -0.08
CA ALA A 419 22.94 -16.27 -0.42
C ALA A 419 22.32 -17.64 -0.06
N GLY A 420 22.68 -18.67 -0.81
CA GLY A 420 22.24 -20.06 -0.61
C GLY A 420 21.15 -20.48 -1.60
N ALA A 421 21.17 -21.75 -1.98
CA ALA A 421 20.06 -22.36 -2.72
C ALA A 421 18.91 -22.67 -1.76
N ALA A 422 17.83 -21.89 -1.87
CA ALA A 422 16.62 -22.06 -1.09
C ALA A 422 15.42 -21.45 -1.81
N ALA A 423 14.21 -21.92 -1.49
CA ALA A 423 12.98 -21.27 -1.92
C ALA A 423 12.82 -19.93 -1.19
N GLN A 424 12.60 -18.86 -1.96
CA GLN A 424 12.44 -17.50 -1.49
C GLN A 424 10.98 -17.08 -1.67
N THR A 425 10.30 -16.78 -0.56
CA THR A 425 8.88 -16.38 -0.59
C THR A 425 8.76 -14.88 -0.53
N PHE A 426 8.11 -14.32 -1.54
CA PHE A 426 7.66 -12.94 -1.59
C PHE A 426 6.24 -12.86 -1.05
N LYS A 427 5.95 -11.85 -0.24
CA LYS A 427 4.60 -11.58 0.27
C LYS A 427 4.22 -10.14 -0.03
N VAL A 428 3.05 -9.94 -0.61
CA VAL A 428 2.38 -8.63 -0.67
C VAL A 428 1.28 -8.60 0.39
N THR A 429 1.23 -7.56 1.21
CA THR A 429 0.22 -7.30 2.23
C THR A 429 -0.54 -6.02 1.89
N THR A 430 -1.87 -6.03 2.00
CA THR A 430 -2.77 -4.86 1.88
C THR A 430 -3.62 -4.73 3.14
N LEU A 431 -4.52 -3.73 3.18
CA LEU A 431 -5.44 -3.53 4.30
C LEU A 431 -6.38 -4.72 4.56
N ALA A 432 -6.69 -5.52 3.54
CA ALA A 432 -7.68 -6.59 3.64
C ALA A 432 -7.10 -8.01 3.44
N GLY A 433 -5.79 -8.15 3.22
CA GLY A 433 -5.24 -9.48 2.98
C GLY A 433 -3.80 -9.49 2.51
N SER A 434 -3.38 -10.66 2.02
CA SER A 434 -2.04 -10.84 1.48
C SER A 434 -2.00 -11.93 0.41
N ALA A 435 -1.02 -11.84 -0.49
CA ALA A 435 -0.71 -12.87 -1.47
C ALA A 435 0.79 -13.20 -1.46
N THR A 436 1.14 -14.39 -1.93
CA THR A 436 2.54 -14.87 -1.93
C THR A 436 2.96 -15.46 -3.26
N ALA A 437 4.24 -15.30 -3.61
CA ALA A 437 4.90 -15.96 -4.73
C ALA A 437 6.25 -16.54 -4.28
N THR A 438 6.74 -17.57 -4.95
CA THR A 438 8.01 -18.22 -4.60
C THR A 438 8.96 -18.25 -5.79
N THR A 439 10.24 -17.98 -5.53
CA THR A 439 11.35 -18.19 -6.47
C THR A 439 12.34 -19.20 -5.88
N ALA A 440 12.72 -20.22 -6.63
CA ALA A 440 13.80 -21.11 -6.23
C ALA A 440 15.17 -20.48 -6.55
N ALA A 441 15.93 -20.13 -5.51
CA ALA A 441 17.30 -19.64 -5.67
C ALA A 441 18.25 -20.80 -5.99
N THR A 442 19.11 -20.63 -7.01
CA THR A 442 20.18 -21.57 -7.35
C THR A 442 21.53 -21.00 -6.98
N VAL A 443 22.45 -21.84 -6.49
CA VAL A 443 23.82 -21.38 -6.19
C VAL A 443 24.48 -20.98 -7.50
N ALA A 444 25.10 -19.80 -7.54
CA ALA A 444 25.94 -19.41 -8.66
C ALA A 444 27.03 -20.49 -8.84
N PRO A 445 27.28 -20.98 -10.06
CA PRO A 445 28.41 -21.86 -10.31
C PRO A 445 29.67 -21.22 -9.73
N ALA A 446 30.46 -21.99 -8.97
CA ALA A 446 31.74 -21.50 -8.50
C ALA A 446 32.52 -20.93 -9.70
N PRO A 447 33.11 -19.73 -9.58
CA PRO A 447 33.97 -19.21 -10.64
C PRO A 447 34.96 -20.31 -11.02
N ALA A 448 35.06 -20.62 -12.31
CA ALA A 448 35.99 -21.63 -12.78
C ALA A 448 37.36 -21.33 -12.18
N ALA A 449 37.97 -22.31 -11.51
CA ALA A 449 39.27 -22.13 -10.89
C ALA A 449 40.23 -21.52 -11.94
N PRO A 450 41.03 -20.50 -11.58
CA PRO A 450 41.94 -19.88 -12.52
C PRO A 450 42.83 -20.99 -13.11
N ALA A 451 42.82 -21.12 -14.42
CA ALA A 451 43.54 -22.19 -15.10
C ALA A 451 45.04 -22.07 -14.77
N VAL A 452 45.56 -23.10 -14.10
CA VAL A 452 46.98 -23.17 -13.73
C VAL A 452 47.77 -23.50 -15.01
N PRO A 453 48.87 -22.80 -15.33
CA PRO A 453 49.69 -23.17 -16.48
C PRO A 453 50.27 -24.58 -16.28
N ALA A 454 50.15 -25.44 -17.29
CA ALA A 454 50.82 -26.74 -17.33
C ALA A 454 52.03 -26.62 -18.25
N VAL A 455 53.24 -26.79 -17.69
CA VAL A 455 54.46 -26.85 -18.50
C VAL A 455 54.58 -28.25 -19.09
N GLY A 456 54.73 -28.33 -20.40
CA GLY A 456 54.93 -29.60 -21.10
C GLY A 456 56.38 -30.07 -21.03
N ASP A 457 56.65 -31.19 -21.71
CA ASP A 457 57.98 -31.78 -21.74
C ASP A 457 59.06 -30.87 -22.36
N LEU A 458 60.28 -31.00 -21.84
CA LEU A 458 61.46 -30.34 -22.41
C LEU A 458 62.00 -31.16 -23.59
N THR A 459 61.72 -30.72 -24.81
CA THR A 459 62.25 -31.36 -26.02
C THR A 459 63.68 -30.92 -26.29
N VAL A 460 64.60 -31.88 -26.20
CA VAL A 460 66.03 -31.64 -26.42
C VAL A 460 66.69 -32.86 -27.08
N ALA A 461 67.59 -32.61 -28.03
CA ALA A 461 68.38 -33.68 -28.61
C ALA A 461 69.26 -34.37 -27.56
N LYS A 462 69.44 -35.69 -27.67
CA LYS A 462 70.31 -36.49 -26.77
C LYS A 462 71.72 -35.89 -26.62
N VAL A 463 72.24 -35.28 -27.68
CA VAL A 463 73.49 -34.50 -27.68
C VAL A 463 73.27 -33.15 -28.35
N VAL A 464 73.33 -32.06 -27.60
CA VAL A 464 73.21 -30.69 -28.10
C VAL A 464 74.60 -30.12 -28.39
N LYS A 465 74.80 -29.69 -29.64
CA LYS A 465 76.03 -29.02 -30.06
C LYS A 465 75.94 -27.52 -29.76
N VAL A 466 76.81 -27.01 -28.90
CA VAL A 466 76.88 -25.58 -28.56
C VAL A 466 77.63 -24.85 -29.68
N GLY A 467 77.02 -23.78 -30.22
CA GLY A 467 77.62 -22.98 -31.29
C GLY A 467 78.89 -22.24 -30.85
N LYS A 468 79.65 -21.70 -31.81
CA LYS A 468 80.92 -20.98 -31.56
C LYS A 468 80.78 -19.84 -30.54
N LYS A 469 79.61 -19.18 -30.51
CA LYS A 469 79.25 -18.10 -29.56
C LYS A 469 78.82 -18.59 -28.16
N GLY A 470 78.90 -19.90 -27.87
CA GLY A 470 78.47 -20.45 -26.58
C GLY A 470 76.96 -20.52 -26.40
N VAL A 471 76.20 -20.50 -27.49
CA VAL A 471 74.73 -20.48 -27.49
C VAL A 471 74.17 -21.82 -27.98
N PHE A 472 73.10 -22.28 -27.33
CA PHE A 472 72.29 -23.41 -27.74
C PHE A 472 70.81 -23.11 -27.48
N LYS A 473 69.91 -23.97 -27.95
CA LYS A 473 68.46 -23.82 -27.77
C LYS A 473 67.90 -25.09 -27.13
N VAL A 474 66.90 -24.91 -26.27
CA VAL A 474 66.05 -25.99 -25.74
C VAL A 474 64.61 -25.61 -26.03
N GLU A 475 63.81 -26.57 -26.47
CA GLU A 475 62.37 -26.35 -26.69
C GLU A 475 61.62 -26.56 -25.37
N VAL A 476 60.79 -25.58 -25.03
CA VAL A 476 59.88 -25.65 -23.88
C VAL A 476 58.45 -25.66 -24.41
N ALA A 477 57.63 -26.58 -23.91
CA ALA A 477 56.21 -26.64 -24.24
C ALA A 477 55.36 -26.02 -23.11
N CYS A 478 54.22 -25.46 -23.50
CA CYS A 478 53.15 -25.06 -22.59
C CYS A 478 51.88 -25.79 -23.00
N GLU A 479 51.47 -26.79 -22.23
CA GLU A 479 50.33 -27.67 -22.54
C GLU A 479 49.03 -27.18 -21.87
N GLY A 480 49.12 -26.19 -20.98
CA GLY A 480 47.96 -25.59 -20.32
C GLY A 480 47.20 -24.58 -21.18
N ALA A 481 45.99 -24.22 -20.73
CA ALA A 481 45.13 -23.20 -21.33
C ALA A 481 45.60 -21.75 -21.03
N VAL A 482 46.63 -21.58 -20.21
CA VAL A 482 47.23 -20.28 -19.83
C VAL A 482 48.70 -20.27 -20.17
N ALA A 483 49.22 -19.10 -20.58
CA ALA A 483 50.60 -18.92 -21.00
C ALA A 483 51.60 -19.31 -19.89
N CYS A 484 52.65 -20.05 -20.26
CA CYS A 484 53.69 -20.45 -19.34
C CYS A 484 54.78 -19.38 -19.32
N THR A 485 54.85 -18.59 -18.24
CA THR A 485 55.96 -17.66 -17.99
C THR A 485 56.87 -18.21 -16.91
N GLY A 486 58.15 -18.37 -17.24
CA GLY A 486 59.01 -19.23 -16.46
C GLY A 486 60.51 -19.08 -16.69
N LYS A 487 61.28 -20.03 -16.15
CA LYS A 487 62.74 -20.13 -16.30
C LYS A 487 63.14 -21.54 -16.71
N VAL A 488 64.05 -21.63 -17.66
CA VAL A 488 64.82 -22.85 -17.94
C VAL A 488 66.19 -22.71 -17.31
N LYS A 489 66.57 -23.66 -16.46
CA LYS A 489 67.88 -23.74 -15.82
C LYS A 489 68.56 -25.04 -16.21
N VAL A 490 69.72 -24.94 -16.86
CA VAL A 490 70.54 -26.09 -17.21
C VAL A 490 71.71 -26.18 -16.24
N ARG A 491 71.90 -27.34 -15.60
CA ARG A 491 73.01 -27.62 -14.69
C ARG A 491 73.72 -28.91 -15.06
N THR A 492 74.95 -29.09 -14.62
CA THR A 492 75.61 -30.40 -14.75
C THR A 492 74.88 -31.46 -13.92
N ASP A 493 74.79 -32.69 -14.44
CA ASP A 493 74.11 -33.80 -13.74
C ASP A 493 74.89 -34.23 -12.48
N GLY A 494 76.22 -34.09 -12.51
CA GLY A 494 77.12 -34.31 -11.37
C GLY A 494 78.06 -33.14 -11.10
N LYS A 495 78.92 -33.30 -10.10
CA LYS A 495 79.97 -32.32 -9.75
C LYS A 495 81.09 -32.33 -10.80
N VAL A 496 81.47 -31.17 -11.33
CA VAL A 496 82.56 -31.00 -12.30
C VAL A 496 83.70 -30.15 -11.73
N ALA A 497 84.95 -30.45 -12.11
CA ALA A 497 86.11 -29.66 -11.74
C ALA A 497 86.27 -28.45 -12.68
N LEU A 498 86.51 -27.26 -12.12
CA LEU A 498 86.69 -26.00 -12.89
C LEU A 498 88.16 -25.73 -13.29
N GLY A 499 89.05 -26.71 -13.10
CA GLY A 499 90.49 -26.61 -13.29
C GLY A 499 91.26 -27.54 -12.35
N LYS A 500 92.55 -27.76 -12.60
CA LYS A 500 93.41 -28.55 -11.69
C LYS A 500 93.41 -27.91 -10.30
N GLY A 501 93.20 -28.72 -9.26
CA GLY A 501 93.16 -28.28 -7.85
C GLY A 501 91.86 -27.60 -7.38
N LYS A 502 90.85 -27.37 -8.24
CA LYS A 502 89.58 -26.73 -7.82
C LYS A 502 88.56 -27.76 -7.32
N LYS A 503 87.83 -27.43 -6.23
CA LYS A 503 86.74 -28.25 -5.68
C LYS A 503 85.67 -28.54 -6.75
N LYS A 504 85.25 -29.80 -6.88
CA LYS A 504 84.19 -30.22 -7.81
C LYS A 504 82.83 -29.71 -7.31
N LYS A 505 82.03 -29.06 -8.17
CA LYS A 505 80.65 -28.62 -7.84
C LYS A 505 79.69 -28.81 -9.00
N VAL A 506 78.39 -28.90 -8.71
CA VAL A 506 77.35 -28.84 -9.74
C VAL A 506 77.34 -27.42 -10.30
N LEU A 507 77.46 -27.32 -11.62
CA LEU A 507 77.63 -26.04 -12.29
C LEU A 507 76.34 -25.67 -13.04
N VAL A 508 75.86 -24.44 -12.87
CA VAL A 508 74.83 -23.87 -13.75
C VAL A 508 75.47 -23.56 -15.10
N VAL A 509 75.06 -24.33 -16.09
CA VAL A 509 75.56 -24.27 -17.46
C VAL A 509 74.96 -23.07 -18.19
N ALA A 510 73.65 -22.89 -18.09
CA ALA A 510 72.91 -21.79 -18.68
C ALA A 510 71.59 -21.58 -17.93
N LYS A 511 71.04 -20.38 -18.00
CA LYS A 511 69.67 -20.09 -17.55
C LYS A 511 69.07 -19.02 -18.46
N SER A 512 67.77 -19.11 -18.72
CA SER A 512 67.02 -18.07 -19.41
C SER A 512 65.59 -18.03 -18.90
N ALA A 513 64.98 -16.85 -18.89
CA ALA A 513 63.54 -16.72 -18.80
C ALA A 513 62.89 -17.09 -20.14
N TYR A 514 61.62 -17.46 -20.10
CA TYR A 514 60.78 -17.70 -21.27
C TYR A 514 59.34 -17.28 -21.01
N SER A 515 58.60 -17.02 -22.09
CA SER A 515 57.15 -16.92 -22.12
C SER A 515 56.65 -17.68 -23.34
N VAL A 516 55.69 -18.59 -23.16
CA VAL A 516 55.12 -19.42 -24.22
C VAL A 516 53.60 -19.35 -24.14
N ALA A 517 52.95 -19.11 -25.27
CA ALA A 517 51.50 -19.09 -25.38
C ALA A 517 50.88 -20.47 -25.04
N PRO A 518 49.61 -20.52 -24.60
CA PRO A 518 48.88 -21.78 -24.39
C PRO A 518 48.98 -22.71 -25.62
N GLY A 519 49.23 -24.01 -25.40
CA GLY A 519 49.32 -25.02 -26.45
C GLY A 519 50.54 -24.86 -27.40
N ALA A 520 51.46 -23.93 -27.12
CA ALA A 520 52.60 -23.66 -27.99
C ALA A 520 53.90 -24.24 -27.44
N THR A 521 54.90 -24.31 -28.33
CA THR A 521 56.28 -24.66 -28.00
C THR A 521 57.20 -23.52 -28.42
N ALA A 522 58.17 -23.14 -27.58
CA ALA A 522 59.14 -22.10 -27.92
C ALA A 522 60.58 -22.59 -27.76
N LYS A 523 61.46 -22.13 -28.66
CA LYS A 523 62.90 -22.36 -28.58
C LYS A 523 63.55 -21.32 -27.66
N VAL A 524 63.89 -21.72 -26.44
CA VAL A 524 64.57 -20.86 -25.47
C VAL A 524 66.06 -20.80 -25.79
N ARG A 525 66.55 -19.60 -26.11
CA ARG A 525 67.98 -19.33 -26.36
C ARG A 525 68.73 -19.34 -25.02
N LEU A 526 69.69 -20.26 -24.88
CA LEU A 526 70.50 -20.44 -23.69
C LEU A 526 71.97 -20.14 -24.01
N GLU A 527 72.58 -19.30 -23.19
CA GLU A 527 74.00 -18.95 -23.32
C GLU A 527 74.81 -19.57 -22.17
N LEU A 528 75.94 -20.18 -22.53
CA LEU A 528 76.86 -20.76 -21.56
C LEU A 528 77.41 -19.67 -20.63
N THR A 529 77.33 -19.94 -19.32
CA THR A 529 78.03 -19.14 -18.32
C THR A 529 79.55 -19.22 -18.52
N LYS A 530 80.28 -18.19 -18.09
CA LYS A 530 81.76 -18.15 -18.19
C LYS A 530 82.43 -19.42 -17.62
N PRO A 531 82.04 -19.95 -16.43
CA PRO A 531 82.62 -21.18 -15.92
C PRO A 531 82.24 -22.41 -16.76
N ALA A 532 81.03 -22.45 -17.33
CA ALA A 532 80.61 -23.58 -18.17
C ALA A 532 81.42 -23.65 -19.47
N ARG A 533 81.75 -22.50 -20.08
CA ARG A 533 82.64 -22.44 -21.26
C ARG A 533 84.02 -23.04 -20.98
N ALA A 534 84.54 -22.86 -19.77
CA ALA A 534 85.83 -23.42 -19.35
C ALA A 534 85.79 -24.95 -19.14
N VAL A 535 84.64 -25.49 -18.71
CA VAL A 535 84.45 -26.94 -18.51
C VAL A 535 84.12 -27.66 -19.81
N LEU A 536 83.35 -27.03 -20.70
CA LEU A 536 82.82 -27.59 -21.93
C LEU A 536 83.83 -27.53 -23.08
N GLY A 537 85.02 -28.09 -22.87
CA GLY A 537 86.03 -28.25 -23.93
C GLY A 537 85.56 -29.17 -25.07
N THR A 538 86.38 -30.13 -25.47
CA THR A 538 86.01 -31.07 -26.56
C THR A 538 85.15 -32.25 -26.08
N LYS A 539 85.07 -32.47 -24.76
CA LYS A 539 84.35 -33.59 -24.15
C LYS A 539 82.85 -33.29 -23.99
N ARG A 540 82.02 -34.34 -24.09
CA ARG A 540 80.59 -34.27 -23.77
C ARG A 540 80.42 -34.15 -22.26
N VAL A 541 79.51 -33.28 -21.81
CA VAL A 541 79.13 -33.14 -20.41
C VAL A 541 77.65 -33.42 -20.26
N ARG A 542 77.27 -34.29 -19.31
CA ARG A 542 75.88 -34.60 -19.02
C ARG A 542 75.27 -33.47 -18.19
N VAL A 543 74.09 -33.02 -18.58
CA VAL A 543 73.37 -31.91 -17.96
C VAL A 543 71.91 -32.27 -17.72
N VAL A 544 71.29 -31.55 -16.79
CA VAL A 544 69.86 -31.58 -16.48
C VAL A 544 69.31 -30.19 -16.76
N ALA A 545 68.33 -30.07 -17.65
CA ALA A 545 67.52 -28.87 -17.78
C ALA A 545 66.29 -29.02 -16.88
N THR A 546 65.97 -27.96 -16.15
CA THR A 546 64.75 -27.84 -15.35
C THR A 546 63.96 -26.65 -15.86
N GLN A 547 62.73 -26.89 -16.29
CA GLN A 547 61.73 -25.89 -16.64
C GLN A 547 60.87 -25.62 -15.40
N THR A 548 60.56 -24.35 -15.16
CA THR A 548 59.72 -23.89 -14.05
C THR A 548 58.81 -22.79 -14.59
N ALA A 549 57.51 -22.84 -14.27
CA ALA A 549 56.58 -21.74 -14.43
C ALA A 549 55.83 -21.53 -13.11
N ALA A 550 55.39 -20.30 -12.83
CA ALA A 550 54.65 -20.03 -11.60
C ALA A 550 53.34 -20.84 -11.58
N GLY A 551 53.12 -21.60 -10.51
CA GLY A 551 51.95 -22.48 -10.36
C GLY A 551 52.06 -23.86 -11.03
N ALA A 552 53.07 -24.11 -11.86
CA ALA A 552 53.26 -25.39 -12.55
C ALA A 552 54.33 -26.27 -11.87
N ASP A 553 54.16 -27.58 -11.93
CA ASP A 553 55.19 -28.53 -11.50
C ASP A 553 56.45 -28.42 -12.39
N PRO A 554 57.66 -28.51 -11.81
CA PRO A 554 58.89 -28.39 -12.58
C PRO A 554 59.15 -29.65 -13.42
N VAL A 555 59.32 -29.47 -14.73
CA VAL A 555 59.71 -30.54 -15.65
C VAL A 555 61.23 -30.58 -15.77
N THR A 556 61.82 -31.78 -15.76
CA THR A 556 63.27 -31.96 -15.94
C THR A 556 63.62 -32.94 -17.04
N THR A 557 64.66 -32.65 -17.81
CA THR A 557 65.19 -33.57 -18.82
C THR A 557 66.72 -33.63 -18.77
N LYS A 558 67.28 -34.81 -19.05
CA LYS A 558 68.73 -35.03 -19.06
C LYS A 558 69.23 -35.19 -20.48
N PHE A 559 70.32 -34.51 -20.82
CA PHE A 559 70.96 -34.61 -22.13
C PHE A 559 72.46 -34.34 -22.04
N TRP A 560 73.18 -34.52 -23.15
CA TRP A 560 74.60 -34.20 -23.24
C TRP A 560 74.80 -32.90 -24.00
N ILE A 561 75.76 -32.10 -23.58
CA ILE A 561 76.22 -30.93 -24.33
C ILE A 561 77.68 -31.11 -24.76
N ARG A 562 78.00 -30.65 -25.97
CA ARG A 562 79.36 -30.63 -26.52
C ARG A 562 79.57 -29.33 -27.30
N ARG A 563 80.72 -28.69 -27.13
CA ARG A 563 81.08 -27.53 -27.94
C ARG A 563 81.41 -27.98 -29.37
N LYS A 564 80.93 -27.23 -30.38
CA LYS A 564 81.31 -27.45 -31.78
C LYS A 564 82.79 -27.21 -31.99
#